data_AF-A0A7C6ISS6-F1
#
_entry.id   AF-A0A7C6ISS6-F1
#
_cell.length_a   1.000
_cell.length_b   1.000
_cell.length_c   1.000
_cell.angle_alpha   90.00
_cell.angle_beta   90.00
_cell.angle_gamma   90.00
#
_symmetry.space_group_name_H-M   'P 1'
#
loop_
_entity.id
_entity.type
_entity.pdbx_description
1 polymer ?
#
loop_
_entity_poly.entity_id
_entity_poly.type
_entity_poly.pdbx_seq_one_letter_code
_entity_poly.pdbx_strand_id
1 'polypeptide(L)'
;MALDGVVISCLVAQFKDTIIDGRIDKVYQPEPDEITLNIRTKTGSHHVLLSASSNNPRLYITRQNKSNPHTAPPFCMLLRKHIQGGRIKDIIQPDFERIVEILIDTTDELGEVSTKRLIIEIMGRHSNIILVNGDGDIIDAIKRITSAVSRVREVLPGMPYTRPPSRDKVNPLSVDTAAVEEILSKYKGRVGIAKHIMNSFTGVSLVTAREIVFRYLNREGKDDVLTDDNITQLSEGFTKFFGDIKKGLYSPCIVLDGQGRPMEVSATVLSYLYHLKQTDFQDISSALETFYHDRDRMDRLKQKTAAVLKTVNTHLDRSQKKLGKLLNELNNAKNGDKYRLYGELLTANLYNIPAKADSVVLENFYENMQPVEIPLKKNLTPAQNAQGYFKKYNKCKTAIKELAKQIDATRKEIAYLEGQVDNLGKCTHELEVEEIREELACLGYIKKGAGKKRGGARKKDMSMPLHYVTDGGQHIYVGKNNKQNDYLTLQLARPQDIWLHVKDIPGSHVILKSENTRPDREVLNVAAMIAAFYSKARHSSNVPVDYTLKKYVKKPKGAKPGMVIYENHKTLYVTPDEKKINSLAKPESLTP
;
A
#
# COMPACT_ATOMS: atom_id res chain seq x y z
N MET A 1 -15.54 -3.71 -7.02
CA MET A 1 -15.09 -4.94 -7.70
C MET A 1 -16.06 -6.07 -7.50
N ALA A 2 -16.93 -6.22 -8.48
CA ALA A 2 -17.68 -7.44 -8.62
C ALA A 2 -17.30 -8.04 -9.99
N LEU A 3 -16.43 -9.05 -9.99
CA LEU A 3 -16.50 -10.09 -11.01
C LEU A 3 -17.85 -10.77 -10.82
N ASP A 4 -18.88 -10.15 -11.35
CA ASP A 4 -20.26 -10.57 -11.22
C ASP A 4 -20.65 -11.51 -12.35
N GLY A 5 -21.87 -12.04 -12.31
CA GLY A 5 -22.36 -12.96 -13.33
C GLY A 5 -22.29 -12.38 -14.75
N VAL A 6 -22.45 -11.06 -14.92
CA VAL A 6 -22.35 -10.40 -16.23
C VAL A 6 -20.91 -10.41 -16.74
N VAL A 7 -19.94 -10.05 -15.89
CA VAL A 7 -18.52 -10.11 -16.27
C VAL A 7 -18.08 -11.56 -16.55
N ILE A 8 -18.57 -12.52 -15.75
CA ILE A 8 -18.30 -13.94 -15.96
C ILE A 8 -18.91 -14.44 -17.27
N SER A 9 -20.13 -14.02 -17.61
CA SER A 9 -20.77 -14.35 -18.88
C SER A 9 -19.96 -13.84 -20.07
N CYS A 10 -19.43 -12.62 -19.97
CA CYS A 10 -18.54 -12.05 -20.99
C CYS A 10 -17.23 -12.84 -21.12
N LEU A 11 -16.62 -13.24 -19.99
CA LEU A 11 -15.43 -14.10 -19.98
C LEU A 11 -15.70 -15.47 -20.59
N VAL A 12 -16.83 -16.10 -20.25
CA VAL A 12 -17.22 -17.40 -20.81
C VAL A 12 -17.42 -17.28 -22.32
N ALA A 13 -18.10 -16.24 -22.80
CA ALA A 13 -18.24 -15.99 -24.24
C ALA A 13 -16.88 -15.84 -24.93
N GLN A 14 -15.98 -15.00 -24.39
CA GLN A 14 -14.62 -14.85 -24.90
C GLN A 14 -13.86 -16.19 -24.93
N PHE A 15 -13.99 -16.99 -23.87
CA PHE A 15 -13.32 -18.28 -23.78
C PHE A 15 -13.87 -19.28 -24.79
N LYS A 16 -15.19 -19.31 -25.01
CA LYS A 16 -15.80 -20.16 -26.04
C LYS A 16 -15.23 -19.85 -27.42
N ASP A 17 -15.08 -18.56 -27.75
CA ASP A 17 -14.55 -18.14 -29.04
C ASP A 17 -13.05 -18.42 -29.20
N THR A 18 -12.30 -18.44 -28.09
CA THR A 18 -10.83 -18.47 -28.14
C THR A 18 -10.22 -19.85 -27.89
N ILE A 19 -10.75 -20.63 -26.94
CA ILE A 19 -10.06 -21.81 -26.38
C ILE A 19 -10.84 -23.12 -26.47
N ILE A 20 -12.07 -23.14 -26.99
CA ILE A 20 -12.78 -24.40 -27.31
C ILE A 20 -11.94 -25.24 -28.28
N ASP A 21 -12.02 -26.57 -28.15
CA ASP A 21 -11.20 -27.57 -28.83
C ASP A 21 -9.69 -27.46 -28.60
N GLY A 22 -9.26 -26.51 -27.76
CA GLY A 22 -7.88 -26.31 -27.37
C GLY A 22 -7.35 -27.47 -26.54
N ARG A 23 -6.09 -27.84 -26.76
CA ARG A 23 -5.39 -28.87 -25.97
C ARG A 23 -4.64 -28.22 -24.82
N ILE A 24 -4.83 -28.70 -23.59
CA ILE A 24 -4.08 -28.26 -22.42
C ILE A 24 -2.66 -28.81 -22.51
N ASP A 25 -1.70 -27.99 -22.93
CA ASP A 25 -0.31 -28.40 -23.16
C ASP A 25 0.44 -28.52 -21.84
N LYS A 26 0.30 -27.52 -20.96
CA LYS A 26 1.01 -27.45 -19.67
C LYS A 26 0.14 -26.82 -18.59
N VAL A 27 0.31 -27.30 -17.36
CA VAL A 27 -0.30 -26.73 -16.16
C VAL A 27 0.79 -26.22 -15.22
N TYR A 28 0.61 -24.99 -14.75
CA TYR A 28 1.51 -24.30 -13.83
C TYR A 28 0.76 -23.80 -12.61
N GLN A 29 1.49 -23.62 -11.51
CA GLN A 29 0.99 -23.04 -10.26
C GLN A 29 2.05 -22.06 -9.73
N PRO A 30 2.06 -20.80 -10.22
CA PRO A 30 3.05 -19.81 -9.82
C PRO A 30 2.90 -19.38 -8.35
N GLU A 31 1.66 -19.34 -7.83
CA GLU A 31 1.33 -18.98 -6.45
C GLU A 31 0.49 -20.08 -5.78
N PRO A 32 0.41 -20.15 -4.44
CA PRO A 32 -0.34 -21.19 -3.74
C PRO A 32 -1.82 -21.30 -4.13
N ASP A 33 -2.44 -20.19 -4.52
CA ASP A 33 -3.86 -20.03 -4.86
C ASP A 33 -4.08 -19.64 -6.34
N GLU A 34 -3.07 -19.76 -7.20
CA GLU A 34 -3.13 -19.37 -8.62
C GLU A 34 -2.64 -20.49 -9.55
N ILE A 35 -3.45 -20.86 -10.54
CA ILE A 35 -3.14 -21.84 -11.58
C ILE A 35 -3.06 -21.12 -12.93
N THR A 36 -2.13 -21.54 -13.77
CA THR A 36 -2.06 -21.10 -15.17
C THR A 36 -2.13 -22.31 -16.08
N LEU A 37 -3.14 -22.33 -16.96
CA LEU A 37 -3.28 -23.34 -18.01
C LEU A 37 -2.69 -22.78 -19.30
N ASN A 38 -1.73 -23.49 -19.90
CA ASN A 38 -1.30 -23.20 -21.26
C ASN A 38 -2.11 -24.05 -22.23
N ILE A 39 -2.96 -23.40 -23.02
CA ILE A 39 -3.88 -24.06 -23.95
C ILE A 39 -3.42 -23.74 -25.37
N ARG A 40 -3.19 -24.80 -26.15
CA ARG A 40 -2.80 -24.69 -27.55
C ARG A 40 -4.01 -24.91 -28.44
N THR A 41 -4.32 -23.91 -29.26
CA THR A 41 -5.42 -23.89 -30.22
C THR A 41 -4.85 -23.84 -31.64
N LYS A 42 -5.72 -23.77 -32.65
CA LYS A 42 -5.29 -23.58 -34.05
C LYS A 42 -4.72 -22.17 -34.30
N THR A 43 -5.15 -21.18 -33.51
CA THR A 43 -4.78 -19.77 -33.65
C THR A 43 -3.54 -19.39 -32.85
N GLY A 44 -3.14 -20.21 -31.87
CA GLY A 44 -1.91 -19.98 -31.10
C GLY A 44 -1.90 -20.67 -29.74
N SER A 45 -1.04 -20.17 -28.86
CA SER A 45 -0.98 -20.60 -27.46
C SER A 45 -1.59 -19.50 -26.59
N HIS A 46 -2.53 -19.87 -25.73
CA HIS A 46 -3.22 -18.97 -24.81
C HIS A 46 -2.92 -19.39 -23.37
N HIS A 47 -2.59 -18.42 -22.52
CA HIS A 47 -2.40 -18.65 -21.09
C HIS A 47 -3.66 -18.21 -20.34
N VAL A 48 -4.36 -19.15 -19.70
CA VAL A 48 -5.52 -18.86 -18.88
C VAL A 48 -5.11 -18.86 -17.42
N LEU A 49 -5.26 -17.72 -16.76
CA LEU A 49 -4.98 -17.54 -15.33
C LEU A 49 -6.25 -17.80 -14.53
N LEU A 50 -6.16 -18.71 -13.55
CA LEU A 50 -7.20 -19.03 -12.58
C LEU A 50 -6.67 -18.65 -11.20
N SER A 51 -7.30 -17.71 -10.49
CA SER A 51 -6.93 -17.38 -9.11
C SER A 51 -8.10 -17.58 -8.16
N ALA A 52 -7.85 -18.38 -7.13
CA ALA A 52 -8.70 -18.53 -5.97
C ALA A 52 -8.28 -17.60 -4.83
N SER A 53 -7.52 -16.54 -5.08
CA SER A 53 -7.00 -15.73 -3.98
C SER A 53 -8.09 -15.07 -3.16
N SER A 54 -7.90 -15.02 -1.83
CA SER A 54 -8.91 -14.49 -0.92
C SER A 54 -9.17 -13.00 -1.13
N ASN A 55 -8.16 -12.26 -1.61
CA ASN A 55 -8.24 -10.82 -1.84
C ASN A 55 -8.67 -10.48 -3.28
N ASN A 56 -8.07 -11.16 -4.27
CA ASN A 56 -8.23 -10.86 -5.69
C ASN A 56 -8.51 -12.16 -6.51
N PRO A 57 -9.64 -12.85 -6.28
CA PRO A 57 -9.99 -14.01 -7.10
C PRO A 57 -10.37 -13.54 -8.50
N ARG A 58 -9.83 -14.21 -9.53
CA ARG A 58 -9.95 -13.74 -10.92
C ARG A 58 -9.71 -14.85 -11.94
N LEU A 59 -10.20 -14.60 -13.14
CA LEU A 59 -10.13 -15.51 -14.27
C LEU A 59 -10.02 -14.66 -15.54
N TYR A 60 -8.99 -14.88 -16.36
CA TYR A 60 -8.85 -14.25 -17.68
C TYR A 60 -7.70 -14.87 -18.48
N ILE A 61 -7.64 -14.59 -19.78
CA ILE A 61 -6.48 -14.89 -20.63
C ILE A 61 -5.40 -13.82 -20.40
N THR A 62 -4.19 -14.24 -20.07
CA THR A 62 -3.07 -13.34 -19.78
C THR A 62 -1.96 -13.49 -20.82
N ARG A 63 -1.22 -12.40 -21.06
CA ARG A 63 0.02 -12.44 -21.84
C ARG A 63 1.26 -12.49 -20.94
N GLN A 64 1.08 -12.25 -19.64
CA GLN A 64 2.16 -12.23 -18.67
C GLN A 64 2.48 -13.65 -18.18
N ASN A 65 3.77 -13.97 -18.13
CA ASN A 65 4.26 -15.20 -17.55
C ASN A 65 4.93 -14.91 -16.20
N LYS A 66 4.36 -15.43 -15.11
CA LYS A 66 5.00 -15.40 -13.80
C LYS A 66 6.07 -16.48 -13.69
N SER A 67 7.06 -16.23 -12.84
CA SER A 67 8.07 -17.24 -12.53
C SER A 67 7.44 -18.39 -11.74
N ASN A 68 7.65 -19.61 -12.20
CA ASN A 68 7.17 -20.81 -11.51
C ASN A 68 8.11 -21.23 -10.37
N PRO A 69 7.58 -21.84 -9.29
CA PRO A 69 8.41 -22.45 -8.25
C PRO A 69 9.27 -23.58 -8.82
N HIS A 70 10.45 -23.80 -8.24
CA HIS A 70 11.36 -24.87 -8.67
C HIS A 70 10.74 -26.27 -8.55
N THR A 71 9.86 -26.47 -7.56
CA THR A 71 9.11 -27.72 -7.35
C THR A 71 7.62 -27.44 -7.51
N ALA A 72 6.94 -28.22 -8.36
CA ALA A 72 5.50 -28.07 -8.57
C ALA A 72 4.73 -28.51 -7.31
N PRO A 73 3.76 -27.72 -6.83
CA PRO A 73 2.92 -28.11 -5.69
C PRO A 73 2.05 -29.35 -5.98
N PRO A 74 1.55 -30.05 -4.95
CA PRO A 74 0.78 -31.29 -5.12
C PRO A 74 -0.47 -31.14 -6.00
N PHE A 75 -1.23 -30.05 -5.83
CA PHE A 75 -2.43 -29.81 -6.63
C PHE A 75 -2.11 -29.59 -8.11
N CYS A 76 -1.03 -28.85 -8.42
CA CYS A 76 -0.52 -28.72 -9.79
C CYS A 76 -0.16 -30.08 -10.41
N MET A 77 0.55 -30.94 -9.66
CA MET A 77 0.88 -32.29 -10.12
C MET A 77 -0.35 -33.16 -10.38
N LEU A 78 -1.38 -33.03 -9.53
CA LEU A 78 -2.66 -33.70 -9.71
C LEU A 78 -3.38 -33.23 -10.97
N LEU A 79 -3.46 -31.92 -11.20
CA LEU A 79 -4.00 -31.38 -12.45
C LEU A 79 -3.20 -31.91 -13.67
N ARG A 80 -1.87 -31.97 -13.58
CA ARG A 80 -1.05 -32.54 -14.66
C ARG A 80 -1.40 -33.99 -14.95
N LYS A 81 -1.60 -34.81 -13.91
CA LYS A 81 -2.02 -36.22 -14.07
C LYS A 81 -3.39 -36.34 -14.75
N HIS A 82 -4.36 -35.48 -14.38
CA HIS A 82 -5.75 -35.69 -14.78
C HIS A 82 -6.21 -34.88 -15.98
N ILE A 83 -5.65 -33.71 -16.28
CA ILE A 83 -6.15 -32.80 -17.33
C ILE A 83 -5.09 -32.40 -18.37
N GLN A 84 -3.80 -32.59 -18.10
CA GLN A 84 -2.77 -32.25 -19.09
C GLN A 84 -2.87 -33.19 -20.30
N GLY A 85 -2.81 -32.62 -21.49
CA GLY A 85 -3.04 -33.31 -22.76
C GLY A 85 -4.51 -33.40 -23.16
N GLY A 86 -5.45 -33.11 -22.24
CA GLY A 86 -6.89 -33.10 -22.50
C GLY A 86 -7.33 -31.97 -23.43
N ARG A 87 -8.53 -32.12 -24.01
CA ARG A 87 -9.16 -31.14 -24.91
C ARG A 87 -10.34 -30.46 -24.23
N ILE A 88 -10.47 -29.15 -24.42
CA ILE A 88 -11.58 -28.37 -23.85
C ILE A 88 -12.82 -28.60 -24.71
N LYS A 89 -13.82 -29.25 -24.12
CA LYS A 89 -15.08 -29.60 -24.77
C LYS A 89 -16.07 -28.43 -24.75
N ASP A 90 -16.27 -27.83 -23.59
CA ASP A 90 -17.17 -26.69 -23.41
C ASP A 90 -16.81 -25.91 -22.14
N ILE A 91 -17.34 -24.71 -22.01
CA ILE A 91 -17.15 -23.81 -20.86
C ILE A 91 -18.50 -23.28 -20.46
N ILE A 92 -18.91 -23.51 -19.22
CA ILE A 92 -20.28 -23.26 -18.77
C ILE A 92 -20.26 -22.31 -17.58
N GLN A 93 -21.20 -21.36 -17.57
CA GLN A 93 -21.54 -20.57 -16.40
C GLN A 93 -22.88 -21.09 -15.84
N PRO A 94 -22.87 -21.86 -14.74
CA PRO A 94 -24.11 -22.40 -14.20
C PRO A 94 -24.94 -21.34 -13.48
N ASP A 95 -26.26 -21.34 -13.72
CA ASP A 95 -27.27 -20.49 -13.04
C ASP A 95 -26.95 -18.99 -13.01
N PHE A 96 -26.14 -18.53 -13.96
CA PHE A 96 -25.60 -17.17 -14.03
C PHE A 96 -24.82 -16.75 -12.76
N GLU A 97 -24.35 -17.72 -11.98
CA GLU A 97 -23.54 -17.48 -10.79
C GLU A 97 -22.09 -17.15 -11.15
N ARG A 98 -21.32 -16.75 -10.13
CA ARG A 98 -19.88 -16.47 -10.28
C ARG A 98 -19.05 -17.76 -10.26
N ILE A 99 -19.44 -18.70 -11.09
CA ILE A 99 -18.84 -20.04 -11.22
C ILE A 99 -18.58 -20.29 -12.71
N VAL A 100 -17.39 -20.81 -13.02
CA VAL A 100 -17.05 -21.26 -14.37
C VAL A 100 -16.68 -22.74 -14.30
N GLU A 101 -17.35 -23.56 -15.09
CA GLU A 101 -17.05 -24.99 -15.26
C GLU A 101 -16.40 -25.18 -16.64
N ILE A 102 -15.14 -25.62 -16.68
CA ILE A 102 -14.45 -26.02 -17.92
C ILE A 102 -14.58 -27.53 -18.05
N LEU A 103 -15.27 -28.00 -19.09
CA LEU A 103 -15.39 -29.41 -19.43
C LEU A 103 -14.18 -29.83 -20.25
N ILE A 104 -13.47 -30.87 -19.78
CA ILE A 104 -12.21 -31.31 -20.37
C ILE A 104 -12.32 -32.80 -20.67
N ASP A 105 -12.24 -33.15 -21.95
CA ASP A 105 -12.17 -34.54 -22.38
C ASP A 105 -10.73 -35.05 -22.24
N THR A 106 -10.59 -36.13 -21.48
CA THR A 106 -9.31 -36.80 -21.24
C THR A 106 -9.43 -38.27 -21.53
N THR A 107 -8.39 -38.85 -22.11
CA THR A 107 -8.26 -40.29 -22.25
C THR A 107 -7.70 -40.86 -20.96
N ASP A 108 -8.33 -41.89 -20.42
CA ASP A 108 -7.82 -42.60 -19.25
C ASP A 108 -6.69 -43.59 -19.62
N GLU A 109 -6.20 -44.35 -18.64
CA GLU A 109 -5.13 -45.34 -18.82
C GLU A 109 -5.57 -46.55 -19.68
N LEU A 110 -6.89 -46.76 -19.84
CA LEU A 110 -7.49 -47.84 -20.62
C LEU A 110 -7.85 -47.41 -22.05
N GLY A 111 -7.69 -46.12 -22.38
CA GLY A 111 -8.01 -45.57 -23.69
C GLY A 111 -9.44 -45.03 -23.81
N GLU A 112 -10.24 -45.06 -22.74
CA GLU A 112 -11.61 -44.55 -22.75
C GLU A 112 -11.64 -43.03 -22.53
N VAL A 113 -12.60 -42.37 -23.18
CA VAL A 113 -12.77 -40.92 -23.05
C VAL A 113 -13.62 -40.62 -21.84
N SER A 114 -13.04 -39.92 -20.86
CA SER A 114 -13.73 -39.39 -19.69
C SER A 114 -13.76 -37.87 -19.72
N THR A 115 -14.95 -37.28 -19.50
CA THR A 115 -15.10 -35.83 -19.35
C THR A 115 -14.92 -35.46 -17.87
N LYS A 116 -13.94 -34.60 -17.58
CA LYS A 116 -13.71 -34.03 -16.25
C LYS A 116 -14.18 -32.58 -16.21
N ARG A 117 -14.46 -32.08 -15.01
CA ARG A 117 -14.89 -30.69 -14.80
C ARG A 117 -13.89 -29.96 -13.92
N LEU A 118 -13.30 -28.90 -14.47
CA LEU A 118 -12.51 -27.96 -13.68
C LEU A 118 -13.40 -26.77 -13.33
N ILE A 119 -13.74 -26.66 -12.05
CA ILE A 119 -14.70 -25.70 -11.52
C ILE A 119 -13.95 -24.57 -10.82
N ILE A 120 -14.24 -23.34 -11.20
CA ILE A 120 -13.66 -22.12 -10.62
C ILE A 120 -14.79 -21.32 -9.96
N GLU A 121 -14.74 -21.23 -8.63
CA GLU A 121 -15.69 -20.47 -7.82
C GLU A 121 -15.08 -19.11 -7.45
N ILE A 122 -15.70 -18.00 -7.85
CA ILE A 122 -15.22 -16.63 -7.58
C ILE A 122 -16.13 -15.98 -6.52
N MET A 123 -15.84 -16.29 -5.26
CA MET A 123 -16.66 -15.94 -4.08
C MET A 123 -15.85 -15.14 -3.03
N GLY A 124 -14.90 -14.31 -3.48
CA GLY A 124 -14.03 -13.54 -2.59
C GLY A 124 -13.12 -14.46 -1.76
N ARG A 125 -13.15 -14.32 -0.42
CA ARG A 125 -12.39 -15.19 0.50
C ARG A 125 -12.71 -16.69 0.38
N HIS A 126 -13.90 -17.02 -0.11
CA HIS A 126 -14.38 -18.39 -0.29
C HIS A 126 -14.11 -18.95 -1.68
N SER A 127 -13.38 -18.21 -2.54
CA SER A 127 -13.06 -18.67 -3.89
C SER A 127 -12.23 -19.95 -3.86
N ASN A 128 -12.46 -20.82 -4.84
CA ASN A 128 -11.83 -22.13 -4.93
C ASN A 128 -11.65 -22.57 -6.39
N ILE A 129 -10.73 -23.51 -6.61
CA ILE A 129 -10.53 -24.22 -7.88
C ILE A 129 -10.62 -25.70 -7.54
N ILE A 130 -11.59 -26.40 -8.14
CA ILE A 130 -11.97 -27.76 -7.77
C ILE A 130 -11.96 -28.60 -9.04
N LEU A 131 -11.30 -29.76 -9.00
CA LEU A 131 -11.35 -30.74 -10.08
C LEU A 131 -12.32 -31.84 -9.70
N VAL A 132 -13.26 -32.15 -10.60
CA VAL A 132 -14.31 -33.15 -10.42
C VAL A 132 -14.22 -34.20 -11.54
N ASN A 133 -14.43 -35.47 -11.20
CA ASN A 133 -14.45 -36.58 -12.16
C ASN A 133 -15.76 -36.61 -12.98
N GLY A 134 -15.91 -37.62 -13.85
CA GLY A 134 -17.12 -37.81 -14.65
C GLY A 134 -18.36 -38.13 -13.82
N ASP A 135 -18.18 -38.82 -12.69
CA ASP A 135 -19.27 -39.25 -11.79
C ASP A 135 -19.80 -38.12 -10.90
N GLY A 136 -19.05 -37.01 -10.79
CA GLY A 136 -19.42 -35.85 -9.97
C GLY A 136 -18.68 -35.77 -8.63
N ASP A 137 -17.74 -36.65 -8.35
CA ASP A 137 -16.91 -36.62 -7.16
C ASP A 137 -15.68 -35.74 -7.32
N ILE A 138 -15.33 -35.06 -6.23
CA ILE A 138 -14.16 -34.19 -6.14
C ILE A 138 -12.90 -35.06 -6.20
N ILE A 139 -12.05 -34.82 -7.20
CA ILE A 139 -10.72 -35.41 -7.26
C ILE A 139 -9.81 -34.69 -6.26
N ASP A 140 -9.75 -33.35 -6.34
CA ASP A 140 -9.09 -32.50 -5.35
C ASP A 140 -9.50 -31.02 -5.53
N ALA A 141 -9.10 -30.18 -4.58
CA ALA A 141 -9.32 -28.74 -4.63
C ALA A 141 -8.07 -27.97 -4.17
N ILE A 142 -7.85 -26.78 -4.74
CA ILE A 142 -6.75 -25.90 -4.33
C ILE A 142 -6.90 -25.46 -2.86
N LYS A 143 -8.15 -25.30 -2.39
CA LYS A 143 -8.49 -25.13 -0.98
C LYS A 143 -9.39 -26.27 -0.51
N ARG A 144 -8.85 -27.15 0.33
CA ARG A 144 -9.61 -28.21 1.00
C ARG A 144 -10.38 -27.64 2.18
N ILE A 145 -11.70 -27.83 2.20
CA ILE A 145 -12.59 -27.27 3.22
C ILE A 145 -13.18 -28.43 4.01
N THR A 146 -12.82 -28.52 5.29
CA THR A 146 -13.39 -29.48 6.24
C THR A 146 -14.61 -28.91 6.94
N SER A 147 -15.42 -29.78 7.56
CA SER A 147 -16.54 -29.43 8.44
C SER A 147 -16.18 -28.46 9.57
N ALA A 148 -14.92 -28.46 10.03
CA ALA A 148 -14.43 -27.49 11.02
C ALA A 148 -14.33 -26.05 10.45
N VAL A 149 -14.04 -25.91 9.15
CA VAL A 149 -13.88 -24.62 8.46
C VAL A 149 -15.23 -24.10 7.94
N SER A 150 -16.07 -25.00 7.44
CA SER A 150 -17.38 -24.66 6.87
C SER A 150 -18.42 -25.66 7.35
N ARG A 151 -19.44 -25.16 8.05
CA ARG A 151 -20.62 -25.96 8.45
C ARG A 151 -21.63 -26.16 7.31
N VAL A 152 -21.43 -25.46 6.19
CA VAL A 152 -22.39 -25.37 5.09
C VAL A 152 -22.10 -26.42 4.02
N ARG A 153 -20.82 -26.55 3.66
CA ARG A 153 -20.36 -27.42 2.57
C ARG A 153 -18.91 -27.82 2.80
N GLU A 154 -18.62 -29.11 2.69
CA GLU A 154 -17.26 -29.66 2.67
C GLU A 154 -16.75 -29.72 1.22
N VAL A 155 -15.43 -29.57 1.06
CA VAL A 155 -14.73 -29.70 -0.23
C VAL A 155 -13.49 -30.54 0.02
N LEU A 156 -13.63 -31.85 -0.15
CA LEU A 156 -12.60 -32.84 0.12
C LEU A 156 -12.56 -33.90 -1.01
N PRO A 157 -11.38 -34.47 -1.31
CA PRO A 157 -11.27 -35.58 -2.25
C PRO A 157 -12.21 -36.75 -1.91
N GLY A 158 -12.83 -37.32 -2.94
CA GLY A 158 -13.76 -38.46 -2.85
C GLY A 158 -15.19 -38.12 -2.42
N MET A 159 -15.49 -36.85 -2.14
CA MET A 159 -16.86 -36.39 -1.83
C MET A 159 -17.57 -35.91 -3.09
N PRO A 160 -18.90 -36.06 -3.19
CA PRO A 160 -19.67 -35.51 -4.30
C PRO A 160 -19.61 -33.98 -4.29
N TYR A 161 -19.37 -33.38 -5.46
CA TYR A 161 -19.37 -31.94 -5.60
C TYR A 161 -20.80 -31.40 -5.52
N THR A 162 -21.01 -30.43 -4.62
CA THR A 162 -22.23 -29.65 -4.51
C THR A 162 -21.89 -28.18 -4.74
N ARG A 163 -22.78 -27.39 -5.36
CA ARG A 163 -22.55 -25.95 -5.58
C ARG A 163 -22.63 -25.17 -4.26
N PRO A 164 -22.07 -23.95 -4.18
CA PRO A 164 -22.29 -23.07 -3.03
C PRO A 164 -23.79 -22.83 -2.88
N PRO A 165 -24.33 -22.67 -1.66
CA PRO A 165 -25.76 -22.45 -1.49
C PRO A 165 -26.19 -21.18 -2.21
N SER A 166 -27.08 -21.33 -3.19
CA SER A 166 -27.80 -20.23 -3.80
C SER A 166 -28.73 -19.66 -2.74
N ARG A 167 -28.61 -18.35 -2.46
CA ARG A 167 -29.68 -17.60 -1.80
C ARG A 167 -30.87 -17.64 -2.75
N ASP A 168 -32.12 -17.69 -2.26
CA ASP A 168 -33.39 -17.78 -3.01
C ASP A 168 -33.56 -16.66 -4.08
N LYS A 169 -32.70 -16.68 -5.08
CA LYS A 169 -32.49 -15.66 -6.09
C LYS A 169 -32.81 -16.28 -7.43
N VAL A 170 -33.34 -15.43 -8.31
CA VAL A 170 -33.77 -15.87 -9.63
C VAL A 170 -32.67 -15.63 -10.65
N ASN A 171 -32.50 -16.56 -11.59
CA ASN A 171 -31.57 -16.39 -12.71
C ASN A 171 -32.12 -15.32 -13.68
N PRO A 172 -31.38 -14.22 -13.93
CA PRO A 172 -31.86 -13.12 -14.76
C PRO A 172 -31.99 -13.48 -16.25
N LEU A 173 -31.36 -14.57 -16.72
CA LEU A 173 -31.44 -15.01 -18.12
C LEU A 173 -32.66 -15.90 -18.42
N SER A 174 -33.37 -16.37 -17.39
CA SER A 174 -34.50 -17.30 -17.51
C SER A 174 -35.85 -16.69 -17.14
N VAL A 175 -35.90 -15.39 -16.81
CA VAL A 175 -37.14 -14.68 -16.45
C VAL A 175 -37.68 -13.87 -17.62
N ASP A 176 -39.00 -13.73 -17.67
CA ASP A 176 -39.69 -12.81 -18.56
C ASP A 176 -39.99 -11.48 -17.87
N THR A 177 -40.47 -10.50 -18.63
CA THR A 177 -40.78 -9.16 -18.11
C THR A 177 -41.81 -9.20 -16.97
N ALA A 178 -42.83 -10.04 -17.08
CA ALA A 178 -43.90 -10.15 -16.08
C ALA A 178 -43.38 -10.67 -14.73
N ALA A 179 -42.50 -11.67 -14.73
CA ALA A 179 -41.85 -12.15 -13.51
C ALA A 179 -40.95 -11.07 -12.89
N VAL A 180 -40.26 -10.27 -13.70
CA VAL A 180 -39.45 -9.15 -13.21
C VAL A 180 -40.33 -8.08 -12.55
N GLU A 181 -41.48 -7.73 -13.16
CA GLU A 181 -42.46 -6.81 -12.58
C GLU A 181 -42.98 -7.31 -11.22
N GLU A 182 -43.29 -8.61 -11.11
CA GLU A 182 -43.74 -9.20 -9.85
C GLU A 182 -42.66 -9.11 -8.75
N ILE A 183 -41.39 -9.27 -9.10
CA ILE A 183 -40.26 -9.15 -8.15
C ILE A 183 -40.06 -7.69 -7.74
N LEU A 184 -40.19 -6.74 -8.67
CA LEU A 184 -39.99 -5.32 -8.43
C LEU A 184 -41.17 -4.69 -7.67
N SER A 185 -42.41 -5.11 -7.90
CA SER A 185 -43.60 -4.65 -7.14
C SER A 185 -43.53 -5.00 -5.65
N LYS A 186 -42.76 -6.04 -5.27
CA LYS A 186 -42.48 -6.39 -3.87
C LYS A 186 -41.50 -5.42 -3.18
N TYR A 187 -40.99 -4.41 -3.88
CA TYR A 187 -40.11 -3.39 -3.32
C TYR A 187 -40.83 -2.51 -2.30
N LYS A 188 -40.35 -2.52 -1.04
CA LYS A 188 -40.96 -1.78 0.08
C LYS A 188 -40.18 -0.53 0.50
N GLY A 189 -39.26 -0.03 -0.33
CA GLY A 189 -38.45 1.17 -0.01
C GLY A 189 -37.44 1.03 1.14
N ARG A 190 -37.27 -0.17 1.73
CA ARG A 190 -36.37 -0.40 2.88
C ARG A 190 -34.88 -0.33 2.53
N VAL A 191 -34.56 -0.55 1.27
CA VAL A 191 -33.21 -0.50 0.67
C VAL A 191 -33.34 0.23 -0.66
N GLY A 192 -32.28 0.84 -1.20
CA GLY A 192 -32.37 1.45 -2.53
C GLY A 192 -32.68 0.41 -3.64
N ILE A 193 -33.33 0.85 -4.72
CA ILE A 193 -33.81 0.00 -5.83
C ILE A 193 -32.70 -0.92 -6.37
N ALA A 194 -31.51 -0.40 -6.63
CA ALA A 194 -30.39 -1.19 -7.12
C ALA A 194 -29.97 -2.32 -6.15
N LYS A 195 -30.10 -2.09 -4.84
CA LYS A 195 -29.83 -3.11 -3.81
C LYS A 195 -30.93 -4.17 -3.75
N HIS A 196 -32.19 -3.79 -4.04
CA HIS A 196 -33.30 -4.74 -4.20
C HIS A 196 -33.03 -5.68 -5.38
N ILE A 197 -32.72 -5.14 -6.56
CA ILE A 197 -32.35 -5.94 -7.75
C ILE A 197 -31.18 -6.89 -7.44
N MET A 198 -30.10 -6.37 -6.85
CA MET A 198 -28.94 -7.17 -6.47
C MET A 198 -29.29 -8.32 -5.51
N ASN A 199 -30.30 -8.14 -4.64
CA ASN A 199 -30.73 -9.18 -3.71
C ASN A 199 -31.70 -10.19 -4.33
N SER A 200 -32.43 -9.81 -5.37
CA SER A 200 -33.42 -10.67 -6.03
C SER A 200 -32.83 -11.58 -7.11
N PHE A 201 -31.76 -11.16 -7.79
CA PHE A 201 -31.21 -11.90 -8.93
C PHE A 201 -29.83 -12.52 -8.64
N THR A 202 -29.55 -13.69 -9.21
CA THR A 202 -28.22 -14.33 -9.18
C THR A 202 -27.27 -13.59 -10.11
N GLY A 203 -25.97 -13.57 -9.76
CA GLY A 203 -24.96 -12.94 -10.62
C GLY A 203 -25.03 -11.41 -10.79
N VAL A 204 -26.03 -10.71 -10.26
CA VAL A 204 -26.14 -9.26 -10.41
C VAL A 204 -25.40 -8.53 -9.29
N SER A 205 -24.41 -7.71 -9.63
CA SER A 205 -23.75 -6.82 -8.66
C SER A 205 -24.51 -5.51 -8.44
N LEU A 206 -24.13 -4.78 -7.39
CA LEU A 206 -24.65 -3.43 -7.16
C LEU A 206 -24.27 -2.47 -8.30
N VAL A 207 -23.13 -2.68 -8.96
CA VAL A 207 -22.67 -1.85 -10.08
C VAL A 207 -23.60 -2.05 -11.28
N THR A 208 -23.82 -3.32 -11.65
CA THR A 208 -24.73 -3.69 -12.74
C THR A 208 -26.17 -3.25 -12.44
N ALA A 209 -26.65 -3.44 -11.21
CA ALA A 209 -27.98 -3.01 -10.82
C ALA A 209 -28.14 -1.47 -10.87
N ARG A 210 -27.13 -0.70 -10.46
CA ARG A 210 -27.12 0.76 -10.58
C ARG A 210 -27.13 1.19 -12.04
N GLU A 211 -26.37 0.51 -12.89
CA GLU A 211 -26.36 0.80 -14.31
C GLU A 211 -27.74 0.57 -14.94
N ILE A 212 -28.41 -0.54 -14.64
CA ILE A 212 -29.77 -0.80 -15.15
C ILE A 212 -30.73 0.29 -14.66
N VAL A 213 -30.71 0.62 -13.37
CA VAL A 213 -31.59 1.66 -12.81
C VAL A 213 -31.31 3.02 -13.47
N PHE A 214 -30.05 3.41 -13.62
CA PHE A 214 -29.69 4.69 -14.22
C PHE A 214 -30.04 4.73 -15.71
N ARG A 215 -29.74 3.68 -16.46
CA ARG A 215 -29.96 3.62 -17.91
C ARG A 215 -31.44 3.73 -18.28
N TYR A 216 -32.33 3.16 -17.47
CA TYR A 216 -33.76 3.10 -17.78
C TYR A 216 -34.62 4.06 -16.97
N LEU A 217 -34.19 4.51 -15.78
CA LEU A 217 -34.95 5.49 -14.98
C LEU A 217 -34.24 6.83 -14.80
N ASN A 218 -32.98 6.97 -15.23
CA ASN A 218 -32.13 8.16 -15.03
C ASN A 218 -32.04 8.60 -13.55
N ARG A 219 -31.98 7.63 -12.63
CA ARG A 219 -31.90 7.86 -11.17
C ARG A 219 -30.63 7.26 -10.58
N GLU A 220 -29.96 8.02 -9.70
CA GLU A 220 -28.72 7.57 -9.01
C GLU A 220 -28.97 6.74 -7.73
N GLY A 221 -30.24 6.47 -7.38
CA GLY A 221 -30.61 5.50 -6.35
C GLY A 221 -30.64 6.01 -4.91
N LYS A 222 -30.78 7.33 -4.68
CA LYS A 222 -31.18 7.90 -3.39
C LYS A 222 -32.61 8.44 -3.52
N ASP A 223 -33.51 7.76 -2.82
CA ASP A 223 -34.94 8.06 -2.64
C ASP A 223 -35.78 8.14 -3.91
N ASP A 224 -36.71 7.18 -4.05
CA ASP A 224 -38.08 7.39 -4.51
C ASP A 224 -38.83 6.07 -4.55
N VAL A 225 -40.12 6.13 -4.21
CA VAL A 225 -41.08 5.04 -4.38
C VAL A 225 -41.11 4.65 -5.86
N LEU A 226 -41.10 3.35 -6.14
CA LEU A 226 -41.36 2.86 -7.49
C LEU A 226 -42.87 3.02 -7.76
N THR A 227 -43.24 3.90 -8.70
CA THR A 227 -44.58 3.92 -9.27
C THR A 227 -44.76 2.73 -10.21
N ASP A 228 -45.99 2.35 -10.52
CA ASP A 228 -46.28 1.23 -11.44
C ASP A 228 -45.62 1.45 -12.81
N ASP A 229 -45.63 2.68 -13.33
CA ASP A 229 -44.96 3.07 -14.58
C ASP A 229 -43.42 2.85 -14.51
N ASN A 230 -42.78 3.24 -13.39
CA ASN A 230 -41.36 2.99 -13.18
C ASN A 230 -41.04 1.49 -13.09
N ILE A 231 -41.97 0.67 -12.55
CA ILE A 231 -41.80 -0.78 -12.46
C ILE A 231 -41.82 -1.39 -13.85
N THR A 232 -42.80 -1.04 -14.67
CA THR A 232 -42.90 -1.53 -16.06
C THR A 232 -41.68 -1.11 -16.88
N GLN A 233 -41.32 0.18 -16.86
CA GLN A 233 -40.15 0.68 -17.58
C GLN A 233 -38.85 -0.03 -17.15
N LEU A 234 -38.64 -0.22 -15.84
CA LEU A 234 -37.46 -0.89 -15.32
C LEU A 234 -37.45 -2.39 -15.64
N SER A 235 -38.61 -3.05 -15.69
CA SER A 235 -38.73 -4.47 -16.01
C SER A 235 -38.45 -4.75 -17.48
N GLU A 236 -38.99 -3.90 -18.37
CA GLU A 236 -38.66 -3.93 -19.80
C GLU A 236 -37.16 -3.66 -20.02
N GLY A 237 -36.62 -2.65 -19.34
CA GLY A 237 -35.21 -2.30 -19.39
C GLY A 237 -34.30 -3.43 -18.89
N PHE A 238 -34.66 -4.07 -17.79
CA PHE A 238 -33.95 -5.22 -17.24
C PHE A 238 -33.95 -6.39 -18.25
N THR A 239 -35.11 -6.72 -18.79
CA THR A 239 -35.25 -7.81 -19.77
C THR A 239 -34.47 -7.52 -21.05
N LYS A 240 -34.48 -6.27 -21.51
CA LYS A 240 -33.67 -5.81 -22.66
C LYS A 240 -32.17 -5.93 -22.37
N PHE A 241 -31.71 -5.45 -21.21
CA PHE A 241 -30.32 -5.52 -20.80
C PHE A 241 -29.82 -6.97 -20.79
N PHE A 242 -30.53 -7.89 -20.13
CA PHE A 242 -30.15 -9.31 -20.10
C PHE A 242 -30.37 -10.03 -21.44
N GLY A 243 -31.30 -9.54 -22.28
CA GLY A 243 -31.44 -9.96 -23.66
C GLY A 243 -30.20 -9.66 -24.49
N ASP A 244 -29.57 -8.51 -24.31
CA ASP A 244 -28.31 -8.14 -24.98
C ASP A 244 -27.15 -9.01 -24.48
N ILE A 245 -27.07 -9.26 -23.16
CA ILE A 245 -26.09 -10.20 -22.57
C ILE A 245 -26.26 -11.62 -23.15
N LYS A 246 -27.49 -12.10 -23.28
CA LYS A 246 -27.80 -13.42 -23.87
C LYS A 246 -27.38 -13.54 -25.33
N LYS A 247 -27.40 -12.42 -26.08
CA LYS A 247 -26.93 -12.33 -27.47
C LYS A 247 -25.41 -12.18 -27.59
N GLY A 248 -24.69 -12.06 -26.46
CA GLY A 248 -23.24 -11.84 -26.45
C GLY A 248 -22.82 -10.42 -26.79
N LEU A 249 -23.71 -9.43 -26.65
CA LEU A 249 -23.40 -8.02 -26.90
C LEU A 249 -22.73 -7.41 -25.67
N TYR A 250 -21.40 -7.32 -25.71
CA TYR A 250 -20.59 -6.77 -24.64
C TYR A 250 -19.83 -5.51 -25.08
N SER A 251 -19.49 -4.68 -24.12
CA SER A 251 -18.62 -3.51 -24.29
C SER A 251 -17.70 -3.40 -23.07
N PRO A 252 -16.61 -4.18 -23.03
CA PRO A 252 -15.69 -4.20 -21.90
C PRO A 252 -15.04 -2.83 -21.69
N CYS A 253 -15.09 -2.32 -20.46
CA CYS A 253 -14.46 -1.05 -20.11
C CYS A 253 -13.88 -1.04 -18.69
N ILE A 254 -12.91 -0.15 -18.48
CA ILE A 254 -12.39 0.21 -17.16
C ILE A 254 -12.79 1.65 -16.86
N VAL A 255 -13.36 1.87 -15.68
CA VAL A 255 -13.62 3.21 -15.16
C VAL A 255 -12.46 3.65 -14.28
N LEU A 256 -11.94 4.85 -14.53
CA LEU A 256 -10.84 5.46 -13.79
C LEU A 256 -11.37 6.50 -12.80
N ASP A 257 -10.77 6.58 -11.62
CA ASP A 257 -11.05 7.65 -10.66
C ASP A 257 -10.44 8.99 -11.12
N GLY A 258 -10.70 10.07 -10.37
CA GLY A 258 -10.17 11.41 -10.67
C GLY A 258 -8.64 11.52 -10.62
N GLN A 259 -7.93 10.48 -10.16
CA GLN A 259 -6.46 10.38 -10.17
C GLN A 259 -5.95 9.45 -11.27
N GLY A 260 -6.82 9.00 -12.17
CA GLY A 260 -6.46 8.08 -13.26
C GLY A 260 -6.28 6.62 -12.83
N ARG A 261 -6.70 6.25 -11.61
CA ARG A 261 -6.52 4.89 -11.09
C ARG A 261 -7.73 4.02 -11.43
N PRO A 262 -7.53 2.73 -11.77
CA PRO A 262 -8.64 1.82 -12.03
C PRO A 262 -9.58 1.69 -10.84
N MET A 263 -10.85 2.08 -11.01
CA MET A 263 -11.88 2.06 -9.99
C MET A 263 -12.78 0.83 -10.11
N GLU A 264 -13.27 0.54 -11.32
CA GLU A 264 -14.16 -0.58 -11.61
C GLU A 264 -13.92 -1.10 -13.02
N VAL A 265 -14.20 -2.40 -13.22
CA VAL A 265 -14.16 -3.06 -14.52
C VAL A 265 -15.56 -3.60 -14.80
N SER A 266 -16.03 -3.47 -16.03
CA SER A 266 -17.37 -3.88 -16.43
C SER A 266 -17.36 -4.51 -17.81
N ALA A 267 -18.30 -5.42 -18.06
CA ALA A 267 -18.54 -6.00 -19.38
C ALA A 267 -19.50 -5.15 -20.23
N THR A 268 -20.09 -4.10 -19.64
CA THR A 268 -20.93 -3.12 -20.33
C THR A 268 -20.56 -1.71 -19.90
N VAL A 269 -20.78 -0.72 -20.78
CA VAL A 269 -20.63 0.70 -20.45
C VAL A 269 -21.42 1.05 -19.18
N LEU A 270 -20.82 1.84 -18.29
CA LEU A 270 -21.45 2.30 -17.05
C LEU A 270 -21.89 3.76 -17.23
N SER A 271 -23.05 3.98 -17.81
CA SER A 271 -23.63 5.31 -18.06
C SER A 271 -23.81 6.14 -16.78
N TYR A 272 -24.07 5.51 -15.64
CA TYR A 272 -24.19 6.23 -14.36
C TYR A 272 -22.87 6.87 -13.87
N LEU A 273 -21.73 6.47 -14.45
CA LEU A 273 -20.41 7.03 -14.16
C LEU A 273 -19.94 7.98 -15.28
N TYR A 274 -20.87 8.72 -15.89
CA TYR A 274 -20.59 9.68 -16.98
C TYR A 274 -19.57 10.77 -16.61
N HIS A 275 -19.41 11.09 -15.32
CA HIS A 275 -18.47 12.09 -14.82
C HIS A 275 -17.04 11.56 -14.66
N LEU A 276 -16.83 10.25 -14.84
CA LEU A 276 -15.53 9.59 -14.76
C LEU A 276 -15.02 9.20 -16.14
N LYS A 277 -13.70 9.15 -16.29
CA LYS A 277 -13.07 8.68 -17.53
C LYS A 277 -13.26 7.17 -17.65
N GLN A 278 -13.80 6.72 -18.78
CA GLN A 278 -13.92 5.31 -19.13
C GLN A 278 -12.96 5.01 -20.28
N THR A 279 -12.31 3.84 -20.21
CA THR A 279 -11.41 3.35 -21.26
C THR A 279 -11.96 2.04 -21.78
N ASP A 280 -12.24 1.99 -23.08
CA ASP A 280 -12.81 0.82 -23.74
C ASP A 280 -11.72 -0.18 -24.11
N PHE A 281 -12.11 -1.46 -24.09
CA PHE A 281 -11.23 -2.57 -24.45
C PHE A 281 -11.92 -3.47 -25.47
N GLN A 282 -11.11 -4.07 -26.35
CA GLN A 282 -11.61 -5.05 -27.34
C GLN A 282 -12.12 -6.33 -26.68
N ASP A 283 -11.51 -6.71 -25.56
CA ASP A 283 -11.83 -7.94 -24.85
C ASP A 283 -11.72 -7.78 -23.33
N ILE A 284 -12.53 -8.55 -22.60
CA ILE A 284 -12.62 -8.45 -21.14
C ILE A 284 -11.36 -8.95 -20.44
N SER A 285 -10.62 -9.90 -21.04
CA SER A 285 -9.36 -10.39 -20.47
C SER A 285 -8.29 -9.30 -20.43
N SER A 286 -8.14 -8.50 -21.49
CA SER A 286 -7.23 -7.34 -21.52
C SER A 286 -7.62 -6.25 -20.51
N ALA A 287 -8.93 -6.01 -20.33
CA ALA A 287 -9.44 -5.08 -19.32
C ALA A 287 -9.11 -5.57 -17.89
N LEU A 288 -9.36 -6.85 -17.61
CA LEU A 288 -9.07 -7.45 -16.30
C LEU A 288 -7.56 -7.49 -16.03
N GLU A 289 -6.74 -7.86 -17.03
CA GLU A 289 -5.28 -7.87 -16.89
C GLU A 289 -4.74 -6.48 -16.52
N THR A 290 -5.18 -5.43 -17.23
CA THR A 290 -4.80 -4.03 -16.93
C THR A 290 -5.26 -3.61 -15.54
N PHE A 291 -6.53 -3.87 -15.21
CA PHE A 291 -7.11 -3.53 -13.91
C PHE A 291 -6.36 -4.18 -12.73
N TYR A 292 -6.10 -5.49 -12.81
CA TYR A 292 -5.43 -6.22 -11.74
C TYR A 292 -3.94 -5.95 -11.68
N HIS A 293 -3.28 -5.65 -12.80
CA HIS A 293 -1.87 -5.30 -12.80
C HIS A 293 -1.60 -4.06 -11.95
N ASP A 294 -2.38 -2.99 -12.18
CA ASP A 294 -2.23 -1.72 -11.47
C ASP A 294 -2.63 -1.87 -10.00
N ARG A 295 -3.73 -2.58 -9.75
CA ARG A 295 -4.21 -2.82 -8.38
C ARG A 295 -3.25 -3.69 -7.56
N ASP A 296 -2.76 -4.81 -8.11
CA ASP A 296 -1.80 -5.69 -7.44
C ASP A 296 -0.49 -4.93 -7.16
N ARG A 297 -0.01 -4.08 -8.08
CA ARG A 297 1.15 -3.20 -7.87
C ARG A 297 0.91 -2.28 -6.67
N MET A 298 -0.24 -1.63 -6.60
CA MET A 298 -0.60 -0.74 -5.49
C MET A 298 -0.75 -1.48 -4.16
N ASP A 299 -1.38 -2.64 -4.15
CA ASP A 299 -1.59 -3.43 -2.93
C ASP A 299 -0.26 -3.98 -2.41
N ARG A 300 0.63 -4.46 -3.29
CA ARG A 300 2.00 -4.86 -2.91
C ARG A 300 2.80 -3.70 -2.34
N LEU A 301 2.73 -2.53 -2.98
CA LEU A 301 3.37 -1.32 -2.48
C LEU A 301 2.85 -0.97 -1.07
N LYS A 302 1.54 -0.89 -0.90
CA LYS A 302 0.90 -0.59 0.40
C LYS A 302 1.31 -1.58 1.49
N GLN A 303 1.29 -2.89 1.19
CA GLN A 303 1.66 -3.92 2.15
C GLN A 303 3.13 -3.82 2.58
N LYS A 304 4.05 -3.66 1.61
CA LYS A 304 5.48 -3.49 1.90
C LYS A 304 5.75 -2.21 2.68
N THR A 305 5.16 -1.09 2.26
CA THR A 305 5.26 0.18 2.96
C THR A 305 4.73 0.06 4.39
N ALA A 306 3.57 -0.58 4.61
CA ALA A 306 3.00 -0.79 5.94
C ALA A 306 3.91 -1.63 6.85
N ALA A 307 4.56 -2.67 6.30
CA ALA A 307 5.49 -3.51 7.07
C ALA A 307 6.73 -2.71 7.53
N VAL A 308 7.31 -1.88 6.66
CA VAL A 308 8.45 -1.03 7.00
C VAL A 308 8.01 0.09 7.96
N LEU A 309 6.89 0.76 7.69
CA LEU A 309 6.32 1.80 8.56
C LEU A 309 6.08 1.30 9.99
N LYS A 310 5.52 0.09 10.15
CA LYS A 310 5.33 -0.52 11.47
C LYS A 310 6.65 -0.63 12.25
N THR A 311 7.72 -1.00 11.56
CA THR A 311 9.05 -1.12 12.17
C THR A 311 9.63 0.24 12.54
N VAL A 312 9.55 1.22 11.62
CA VAL A 312 10.02 2.59 11.86
C VAL A 312 9.26 3.24 13.03
N ASN A 313 7.93 3.15 13.05
CA ASN A 313 7.10 3.71 14.12
C ASN A 313 7.38 3.06 15.49
N THR A 314 7.70 1.76 15.51
CA THR A 314 8.09 1.08 16.76
C THR A 314 9.40 1.65 17.32
N HIS A 315 10.39 1.92 16.47
CA HIS A 315 11.64 2.57 16.91
C HIS A 315 11.42 4.04 17.28
N LEU A 316 10.57 4.74 16.55
CA LEU A 316 10.22 6.14 16.82
C LEU A 316 9.59 6.30 18.20
N ASP A 317 8.59 5.47 18.54
CA ASP A 317 7.94 5.47 19.86
C ASP A 317 8.93 5.15 20.99
N ARG A 318 9.85 4.19 20.78
CA ARG A 318 10.91 3.87 21.74
C ARG A 318 11.85 5.06 21.97
N SER A 319 12.27 5.74 20.91
CA SER A 319 13.16 6.89 20.99
C SER A 319 12.47 8.11 21.62
N GLN A 320 11.19 8.34 21.35
CA GLN A 320 10.38 9.36 22.02
C GLN A 320 10.22 9.09 23.52
N LYS A 321 9.92 7.84 23.91
CA LYS A 321 9.87 7.43 25.33
C LYS A 321 11.21 7.59 26.03
N LYS A 322 12.31 7.24 25.35
CA LYS A 322 13.68 7.46 25.86
C LYS A 322 13.96 8.95 26.07
N LEU A 323 13.60 9.81 25.11
CA LEU A 323 13.75 11.26 25.24
C LEU A 323 12.99 11.81 26.45
N GLY A 324 11.75 11.36 26.68
CA GLY A 324 10.97 11.75 27.86
C GLY A 324 11.67 11.40 29.17
N LYS A 325 12.25 10.19 29.28
CA LYS A 325 13.04 9.78 30.46
C LYS A 325 14.29 10.64 30.66
N LEU A 326 15.04 10.89 29.59
CA LEU A 326 16.25 11.71 29.64
C LEU A 326 15.97 13.16 30.04
N LEU A 327 14.84 13.73 29.57
CA LEU A 327 14.42 15.07 29.97
C LEU A 327 14.03 15.14 31.45
N ASN A 328 13.35 14.11 31.97
CA ASN A 328 13.03 14.02 33.39
C ASN A 328 14.30 13.88 34.25
N GLU A 329 15.25 13.03 33.85
CA GLU A 329 16.55 12.90 34.51
C GLU A 329 17.36 14.21 34.47
N LEU A 330 17.33 14.93 33.35
CA LEU A 330 17.97 16.24 33.21
C LEU A 330 17.35 17.26 34.18
N ASN A 331 16.02 17.28 34.30
CA ASN A 331 15.33 18.19 35.22
C ASN A 331 15.70 17.88 36.68
N ASN A 332 15.73 16.60 37.04
CA ASN A 332 16.20 16.15 38.36
C ASN A 332 17.66 16.54 38.63
N ALA A 333 18.54 16.46 37.61
CA ALA A 333 19.93 16.86 37.73
C ALA A 333 20.10 18.38 37.86
N LYS A 334 19.27 19.19 37.18
CA LYS A 334 19.24 20.65 37.32
C LYS A 334 18.83 21.10 38.72
N ASN A 335 17.89 20.38 39.35
CA ASN A 335 17.52 20.56 40.76
C ASN A 335 18.65 20.22 41.75
N GLY A 336 19.82 19.77 41.26
CA GLY A 336 21.02 19.52 42.04
C GLY A 336 21.78 20.79 42.45
N ASP A 337 21.45 21.98 41.94
CA ASP A 337 22.10 23.24 42.32
C ASP A 337 21.89 23.57 43.81
N LYS A 338 20.78 23.09 44.41
CA LYS A 338 20.56 23.14 45.87
C LYS A 338 21.69 22.50 46.67
N TYR A 339 22.37 21.48 46.14
CA TYR A 339 23.51 20.86 46.82
C TYR A 339 24.75 21.74 46.78
N ARG A 340 24.88 22.63 45.78
CA ARG A 340 25.91 23.65 45.76
C ARG A 340 25.66 24.66 46.88
N LEU A 341 24.43 25.18 46.94
CA LEU A 341 23.99 26.09 47.99
C LEU A 341 24.23 25.48 49.38
N TYR A 342 23.80 24.24 49.62
CA TYR A 342 24.04 23.57 50.90
C TYR A 342 25.53 23.42 51.24
N GLY A 343 26.37 23.09 50.25
CA GLY A 343 27.82 23.01 50.44
C GLY A 343 28.43 24.37 50.84
N GLU A 344 28.02 25.45 50.16
CA GLU A 344 28.47 26.82 50.41
C GLU A 344 28.02 27.32 51.81
N LEU A 345 26.74 27.18 52.14
CA LEU A 345 26.19 27.60 53.44
C LEU A 345 26.82 26.84 54.62
N LEU A 346 27.00 25.51 54.49
CA LEU A 346 27.65 24.71 55.52
C LEU A 346 29.13 25.06 55.69
N THR A 347 29.83 25.38 54.61
CA THR A 347 31.25 25.77 54.65
C THR A 347 31.44 27.13 55.30
N ALA A 348 30.54 28.08 55.02
CA ALA A 348 30.56 29.42 55.62
C ALA A 348 30.25 29.42 57.13
N ASN A 349 29.45 28.47 57.60
CA ASN A 349 28.96 28.40 59.00
C ASN A 349 29.57 27.24 59.81
N LEU A 350 30.73 26.70 59.40
CA LEU A 350 31.34 25.51 60.04
C LEU A 350 31.47 25.60 61.57
N TYR A 351 31.71 26.79 62.11
CA TYR A 351 31.89 27.05 63.53
C TYR A 351 30.57 27.05 64.34
N ASN A 352 29.43 27.20 63.68
CA ASN A 352 28.10 27.31 64.29
C ASN A 352 27.26 26.02 64.22
N ILE A 353 27.80 24.94 63.63
CA ILE A 353 27.04 23.70 63.40
C ILE A 353 27.26 22.72 64.56
N PRO A 354 26.20 22.30 65.29
CA PRO A 354 26.33 21.34 66.39
C PRO A 354 26.81 19.97 65.92
N ALA A 355 27.64 19.31 66.74
CA ALA A 355 28.08 17.94 66.46
C ALA A 355 26.89 16.95 66.52
N LYS A 356 26.86 15.98 65.60
CA LYS A 356 25.83 14.91 65.50
C LYS A 356 24.39 15.40 65.28
N ALA A 357 24.19 16.58 64.67
CA ALA A 357 22.86 17.07 64.28
C ALA A 357 22.28 16.32 63.06
N ASP A 358 20.95 16.22 62.97
CA ASP A 358 20.21 15.66 61.83
C ASP A 358 19.91 16.69 60.74
N SER A 359 19.76 17.96 61.12
CA SER A 359 19.59 19.10 60.23
C SER A 359 20.12 20.36 60.89
N VAL A 360 20.36 21.40 60.10
CA VAL A 360 20.71 22.75 60.58
C VAL A 360 19.98 23.79 59.76
N VAL A 361 19.45 24.82 60.42
CA VAL A 361 18.85 25.98 59.75
C VAL A 361 19.92 27.06 59.62
N LEU A 362 20.24 27.47 58.40
CA LEU A 362 21.25 28.50 58.10
C LEU A 362 20.65 29.61 57.26
N GLU A 363 21.15 30.82 57.43
CA GLU A 363 20.73 31.99 56.65
C GLU A 363 21.30 31.91 55.23
N ASN A 364 20.42 32.00 54.22
CA ASN A 364 20.83 32.03 52.83
C ASN A 364 21.26 33.46 52.42
N PHE A 365 22.56 33.72 52.43
CA PHE A 365 23.12 35.01 52.02
C PHE A 365 22.97 35.34 50.52
N TYR A 366 22.42 34.41 49.70
CA TYR A 366 22.05 34.68 48.31
C TYR A 366 20.57 35.07 48.14
N GLU A 367 19.71 34.85 49.14
CA GLU A 367 18.27 35.13 49.09
C GLU A 367 17.81 35.90 50.33
N ASN A 368 18.31 37.14 50.50
CA ASN A 368 17.88 38.07 51.57
C ASN A 368 17.90 37.45 52.98
N MET A 369 18.87 36.56 53.26
CA MET A 369 19.04 35.89 54.55
C MET A 369 17.85 35.02 54.98
N GLN A 370 17.03 34.56 54.02
CA GLN A 370 15.95 33.61 54.31
C GLN A 370 16.51 32.33 54.92
N PRO A 371 15.88 31.79 55.99
CA PRO A 371 16.35 30.58 56.64
C PRO A 371 16.14 29.36 55.74
N VAL A 372 17.20 28.56 55.55
CA VAL A 372 17.19 27.32 54.77
C VAL A 372 17.57 26.17 55.68
N GLU A 373 16.70 25.16 55.77
CA GLU A 373 16.99 23.93 56.49
C GLU A 373 17.82 22.98 55.62
N ILE A 374 18.98 22.55 56.15
CA ILE A 374 19.93 21.67 55.48
C ILE A 374 20.05 20.36 56.25
N PRO A 375 19.65 19.23 55.65
CA PRO A 375 19.83 17.91 56.28
C PRO A 375 21.31 17.54 56.46
N LEU A 376 21.66 16.89 57.56
CA LEU A 376 23.02 16.46 57.90
C LEU A 376 23.05 14.97 58.22
N LYS A 377 24.19 14.33 58.01
CA LYS A 377 24.43 12.97 58.48
C LYS A 377 25.15 13.00 59.82
N LYS A 378 24.51 12.46 60.86
CA LYS A 378 25.03 12.38 62.24
C LYS A 378 26.42 11.78 62.39
N ASN A 379 26.77 10.84 61.53
CA ASN A 379 28.03 10.10 61.56
C ASN A 379 29.18 10.81 60.82
N LEU A 380 28.93 11.98 60.24
CA LEU A 380 29.92 12.78 59.51
C LEU A 380 30.14 14.13 60.19
N THR A 381 31.35 14.67 60.09
CA THR A 381 31.63 16.04 60.55
C THR A 381 30.92 17.08 59.65
N PRO A 382 30.70 18.32 60.10
CA PRO A 382 30.13 19.38 59.26
C PRO A 382 30.89 19.60 57.95
N ALA A 383 32.23 19.55 58.00
CA ALA A 383 33.10 19.63 56.82
C ALA A 383 32.91 18.43 55.86
N GLN A 384 32.77 17.21 56.40
CA GLN A 384 32.51 16.00 55.59
C GLN A 384 31.10 16.02 54.97
N ASN A 385 30.10 16.58 55.66
CA ASN A 385 28.76 16.80 55.12
C ASN A 385 28.79 17.80 53.95
N ALA A 386 29.47 18.95 54.12
CA ALA A 386 29.68 19.93 53.06
C ALA A 386 30.40 19.33 51.83
N GLN A 387 31.48 18.58 52.05
CA GLN A 387 32.19 17.86 50.98
C GLN A 387 31.29 16.81 50.31
N GLY A 388 30.42 16.13 51.06
CA GLY A 388 29.41 15.23 50.53
C GLY A 388 28.41 15.91 49.61
N TYR A 389 27.97 17.13 49.95
CA TYR A 389 27.12 17.95 49.10
C TYR A 389 27.82 18.42 47.83
N PHE A 390 29.08 18.86 47.91
CA PHE A 390 29.88 19.18 46.72
C PHE A 390 30.11 17.96 45.81
N LYS A 391 30.34 16.76 46.37
CA LYS A 391 30.41 15.51 45.60
C LYS A 391 29.10 15.21 44.86
N LYS A 392 27.95 15.40 45.51
CA LYS A 392 26.63 15.25 44.87
C LYS A 392 26.43 16.28 43.75
N TYR A 393 26.77 17.54 44.00
CA TYR A 393 26.71 18.61 42.99
C TYR A 393 27.58 18.30 41.77
N ASN A 394 28.84 17.89 41.97
CA ASN A 394 29.74 17.52 40.88
C ASN A 394 29.21 16.32 40.06
N LYS A 395 28.56 15.34 40.72
CA LYS A 395 27.88 14.24 40.03
C LYS A 395 26.71 14.74 39.17
N CYS A 396 25.89 15.66 39.68
CA CYS A 396 24.81 16.30 38.92
C CYS A 396 25.35 17.09 37.72
N LYS A 397 26.42 17.87 37.90
CA LYS A 397 27.06 18.65 36.84
C LYS A 397 27.58 17.77 35.69
N THR A 398 28.26 16.67 36.01
CA THR A 398 28.72 15.69 35.02
C THR A 398 27.54 15.01 34.33
N ALA A 399 26.50 14.64 35.07
CA ALA A 399 25.29 14.05 34.51
C ALA A 399 24.60 14.99 33.51
N ILE A 400 24.48 16.29 33.80
CA ILE A 400 23.90 17.29 32.87
C ILE A 400 24.63 17.29 31.53
N LYS A 401 25.97 17.27 31.53
CA LYS A 401 26.78 17.31 30.30
C LYS A 401 26.57 16.07 29.44
N GLU A 402 26.56 14.88 30.04
CA GLU A 402 26.36 13.62 29.31
C GLU A 402 24.90 13.42 28.87
N LEU A 403 23.93 13.79 29.72
CA LEU A 403 22.51 13.79 29.36
C LEU A 403 22.23 14.73 28.19
N ALA A 404 22.85 15.91 28.14
CA ALA A 404 22.71 16.84 27.01
C ALA A 404 23.15 16.21 25.68
N LYS A 405 24.30 15.49 25.67
CA LYS A 405 24.75 14.75 24.48
C LYS A 405 23.78 13.64 24.08
N GLN A 406 23.28 12.87 25.05
CA GLN A 406 22.33 11.79 24.77
C GLN A 406 20.99 12.32 24.26
N ILE A 407 20.52 13.45 24.79
CA ILE A 407 19.30 14.13 24.34
C ILE A 407 19.47 14.61 22.90
N ASP A 408 20.59 15.26 22.56
CA ASP A 408 20.88 15.69 21.20
C ASP A 408 20.93 14.50 20.22
N ALA A 409 21.63 13.42 20.60
CA ALA A 409 21.69 12.19 19.79
C ALA A 409 20.30 11.57 19.59
N THR A 410 19.47 11.51 20.65
CA THR A 410 18.11 10.95 20.59
C THR A 410 17.18 11.83 19.76
N ARG A 411 17.30 13.17 19.84
CA ARG A 411 16.56 14.10 18.98
C ARG A 411 16.91 13.94 17.50
N LYS A 412 18.20 13.80 17.19
CA LYS A 412 18.67 13.51 15.81
C LYS A 412 18.17 12.17 15.30
N GLU A 413 18.09 11.16 16.17
CA GLU A 413 17.51 9.86 15.83
C GLU A 413 16.00 9.95 15.53
N ILE A 414 15.24 10.66 16.36
CA ILE A 414 13.81 10.94 16.13
C ILE A 414 13.61 11.65 14.80
N ALA A 415 14.35 12.74 14.55
CA ALA A 415 14.27 13.50 13.30
C ALA A 415 14.58 12.62 12.07
N TYR A 416 15.57 11.72 12.18
CA TYR A 416 15.89 10.76 11.13
C TYR A 416 14.73 9.79 10.86
N LEU A 417 14.15 9.19 11.90
CA LEU A 417 13.06 8.23 11.78
C LEU A 417 11.78 8.90 11.25
N GLU A 418 11.46 10.11 11.68
CA GLU A 418 10.38 10.93 11.11
C GLU A 418 10.61 11.19 9.61
N GLY A 419 11.84 11.50 9.20
CA GLY A 419 12.20 11.63 7.79
C GLY A 419 12.01 10.33 6.99
N GLN A 420 12.23 9.15 7.59
CA GLN A 420 11.94 7.88 6.93
C GLN A 420 10.44 7.63 6.76
N VAL A 421 9.62 8.04 7.73
CA VAL A 421 8.15 7.99 7.60
C VAL A 421 7.69 8.85 6.42
N ASP A 422 8.24 10.05 6.28
CA ASP A 422 7.95 10.95 5.16
C ASP A 422 8.40 10.36 3.81
N ASN A 423 9.62 9.82 3.74
CA ASN A 423 10.12 9.16 2.52
C ASN A 423 9.22 7.97 2.11
N LEU A 424 8.77 7.16 3.07
CA LEU A 424 7.85 6.04 2.81
C LEU A 424 6.48 6.51 2.30
N GLY A 425 6.03 7.69 2.72
CA GLY A 425 4.81 8.32 2.21
C GLY A 425 4.93 8.83 0.76
N LYS A 426 6.15 9.12 0.30
CA LYS A 426 6.44 9.57 -1.08
C LYS A 426 6.65 8.43 -2.07
N CYS A 427 6.74 7.18 -1.60
CA CYS A 427 7.03 6.04 -2.47
C CYS A 427 5.88 5.78 -3.46
N THR A 428 6.21 5.70 -4.73
CA THR A 428 5.29 5.32 -5.82
C THR A 428 5.65 3.96 -6.43
N HIS A 429 6.83 3.41 -6.10
CA HIS A 429 7.31 2.15 -6.63
C HIS A 429 7.89 1.24 -5.52
N GLU A 430 7.79 -0.07 -5.74
CA GLU A 430 8.26 -1.09 -4.79
C GLU A 430 9.78 -1.01 -4.52
N LEU A 431 10.55 -0.69 -5.56
CA LEU A 431 12.00 -0.52 -5.47
C LEU A 431 12.40 0.59 -4.48
N GLU A 432 11.62 1.67 -4.38
CA GLU A 432 11.88 2.78 -3.47
C GLU A 432 11.71 2.37 -2.00
N VAL A 433 10.74 1.50 -1.73
CA VAL A 433 10.50 0.94 -0.39
C VAL A 433 11.61 -0.02 -0.01
N GLU A 434 12.08 -0.86 -0.95
CA GLU A 434 13.22 -1.75 -0.70
C GLU A 434 14.52 -0.96 -0.49
N GLU A 435 14.74 0.14 -1.21
CA GLU A 435 15.87 1.04 -0.99
C GLU A 435 15.92 1.56 0.46
N ILE A 436 14.79 2.05 0.97
CA ILE A 436 14.63 2.52 2.36
C ILE A 436 14.82 1.37 3.35
N ARG A 437 14.22 0.21 3.07
CA ARG A 437 14.36 -0.99 3.92
C ARG A 437 15.82 -1.43 4.04
N GLU A 438 16.56 -1.44 2.95
CA GLU A 438 17.98 -1.77 2.94
C GLU A 438 18.81 -0.76 3.72
N GLU A 439 18.51 0.54 3.61
CA GLU A 439 19.15 1.58 4.43
C GLU A 439 18.92 1.31 5.92
N LEU A 440 17.66 1.10 6.31
CA LEU A 440 17.29 0.79 7.69
C LEU A 440 17.97 -0.51 8.18
N ALA A 441 18.14 -1.50 7.31
CA ALA A 441 18.84 -2.74 7.64
C ALA A 441 20.36 -2.55 7.79
N CYS A 442 20.98 -1.67 6.99
CA CYS A 442 22.39 -1.31 7.12
C CYS A 442 22.66 -0.51 8.40
N LEU A 443 21.71 0.32 8.83
CA LEU A 443 21.78 1.07 10.09
C LEU A 443 21.36 0.24 11.32
N GLY A 444 20.93 -1.01 11.13
CA GLY A 444 20.61 -1.94 12.22
C GLY A 444 19.18 -1.86 12.78
N TYR A 445 18.30 -1.04 12.19
CA TYR A 445 16.89 -0.96 12.62
C TYR A 445 16.07 -2.18 12.20
N ILE A 446 16.44 -2.82 11.09
CA ILE A 446 15.78 -4.01 10.54
C ILE A 446 16.78 -5.16 10.53
N LYS A 447 16.39 -6.31 11.09
CA LYS A 447 17.19 -7.54 10.97
C LYS A 447 17.28 -7.94 9.49
N LYS A 448 18.49 -8.10 8.96
CA LYS A 448 18.68 -8.73 7.65
C LYS A 448 18.12 -10.15 7.75
N GLY A 449 17.13 -10.48 6.90
CA GLY A 449 16.55 -11.81 6.89
C GLY A 449 17.62 -12.87 6.67
N ALA A 450 17.52 -14.01 7.37
CA ALA A 450 18.32 -15.19 7.10
C ALA A 450 17.85 -15.82 5.77
N GLY A 451 18.18 -15.19 4.65
CA GLY A 451 17.72 -15.60 3.32
C GLY A 451 18.79 -15.31 2.27
N LYS A 452 19.45 -16.40 1.83
CA LYS A 452 20.37 -16.57 0.70
C LYS A 452 21.08 -15.30 0.20
N LYS A 453 22.41 -15.28 0.38
CA LYS A 453 23.32 -14.58 -0.54
C LYS A 453 22.98 -15.02 -1.97
N ARG A 454 22.17 -14.23 -2.69
CA ARG A 454 22.12 -14.30 -4.15
C ARG A 454 23.49 -13.84 -4.63
N GLY A 455 24.31 -14.79 -5.06
CA GLY A 455 25.53 -14.50 -5.82
C GLY A 455 25.16 -13.72 -7.08
N GLY A 456 26.00 -12.74 -7.42
CA GLY A 456 25.79 -11.83 -8.55
C GLY A 456 25.01 -10.58 -8.14
N ALA A 457 25.74 -9.54 -7.71
CA ALA A 457 25.20 -8.21 -7.62
C ALA A 457 24.73 -7.77 -9.02
N ARG A 458 23.41 -7.75 -9.25
CA ARG A 458 22.83 -6.91 -10.30
C ARG A 458 23.11 -5.46 -9.90
N LYS A 459 24.23 -4.92 -10.37
CA LYS A 459 24.43 -3.47 -10.48
C LYS A 459 23.41 -2.98 -11.50
N LYS A 460 22.23 -2.56 -11.03
CA LYS A 460 21.22 -1.68 -11.65
C LYS A 460 19.86 -2.14 -11.17
N ASP A 461 19.30 -1.38 -10.24
CA ASP A 461 17.86 -1.10 -10.09
C ASP A 461 17.75 -0.05 -8.97
N MET A 462 18.38 1.11 -9.19
CA MET A 462 18.10 2.28 -8.37
C MET A 462 16.91 2.99 -9.02
N SER A 463 15.88 3.25 -8.24
CA SER A 463 14.72 3.99 -8.67
C SER A 463 15.11 5.42 -9.08
N MET A 464 14.48 5.92 -10.13
CA MET A 464 14.77 7.24 -10.66
C MET A 464 14.19 8.33 -9.74
N PRO A 465 14.91 9.44 -9.52
CA PRO A 465 14.39 10.60 -8.81
C PRO A 465 13.23 11.22 -9.59
N LEU A 466 12.37 11.99 -8.91
CA LEU A 466 11.33 12.77 -9.58
C LEU A 466 11.97 13.79 -10.53
N HIS A 467 11.33 13.99 -11.68
CA HIS A 467 11.78 14.92 -12.71
C HIS A 467 10.67 15.90 -13.06
N TYR A 468 11.01 17.18 -12.98
CA TYR A 468 10.18 18.31 -13.38
C TYR A 468 10.89 19.10 -14.46
N VAL A 469 10.10 19.69 -15.35
CA VAL A 469 10.57 20.63 -16.37
C VAL A 469 9.76 21.89 -16.23
N THR A 470 10.43 23.02 -16.02
CA THR A 470 9.78 24.33 -15.97
C THR A 470 9.30 24.75 -17.35
N ASP A 471 8.41 25.74 -17.43
CA ASP A 471 7.92 26.29 -18.70
C ASP A 471 9.05 26.80 -19.61
N GLY A 472 10.16 27.26 -19.01
CA GLY A 472 11.39 27.67 -19.69
C GLY A 472 12.34 26.53 -20.08
N GLY A 473 11.93 25.26 -19.93
CA GLY A 473 12.70 24.08 -20.32
C GLY A 473 13.79 23.63 -19.34
N GLN A 474 13.92 24.27 -18.17
CA GLN A 474 14.94 23.89 -17.19
C GLN A 474 14.55 22.63 -16.41
N HIS A 475 15.53 21.75 -16.16
CA HIS A 475 15.32 20.48 -15.49
C HIS A 475 15.54 20.57 -13.97
N ILE A 476 14.56 20.09 -13.20
CA ILE A 476 14.61 19.99 -11.74
C ILE A 476 14.47 18.52 -11.34
N TYR A 477 15.39 18.02 -10.52
CA TYR A 477 15.37 16.65 -10.00
C TYR A 477 15.17 16.64 -8.48
N VAL A 478 14.34 15.75 -7.97
CA VAL A 478 14.01 15.66 -6.53
C VAL A 478 14.18 14.22 -6.04
N GLY A 479 14.92 14.03 -4.95
CA GLY A 479 15.11 12.71 -4.36
C GLY A 479 13.94 12.33 -3.45
N LYS A 480 13.40 11.12 -3.62
CA LYS A 480 12.30 10.59 -2.80
C LYS A 480 12.78 9.97 -1.49
N ASN A 481 14.05 9.57 -1.42
CA ASN A 481 14.66 8.97 -0.25
C ASN A 481 16.15 9.36 -0.13
N ASN A 482 16.78 9.00 0.98
CA ASN A 482 18.17 9.39 1.27
C ASN A 482 19.20 8.78 0.31
N LYS A 483 18.98 7.56 -0.19
CA LYS A 483 19.85 6.94 -1.20
C LYS A 483 19.79 7.70 -2.53
N GLN A 484 18.59 8.10 -2.97
CA GLN A 484 18.41 8.95 -4.12
C GLN A 484 19.00 10.34 -3.90
N ASN A 485 18.84 10.93 -2.70
CA ASN A 485 19.45 12.22 -2.35
C ASN A 485 20.98 12.17 -2.49
N ASP A 486 21.62 11.09 -2.01
CA ASP A 486 23.05 10.86 -2.19
C ASP A 486 23.41 10.72 -3.67
N TYR A 487 22.65 9.93 -4.44
CA TYR A 487 22.88 9.76 -5.88
C TYR A 487 22.78 11.10 -6.63
N LEU A 488 21.70 11.86 -6.38
CA LEU A 488 21.48 13.18 -6.96
C LEU A 488 22.63 14.12 -6.65
N THR A 489 23.01 14.19 -5.38
CA THR A 489 23.99 15.18 -4.90
C THR A 489 25.42 14.77 -5.27
N LEU A 490 25.75 13.49 -5.26
CA LEU A 490 27.15 13.05 -5.41
C LEU A 490 27.49 12.58 -6.83
N GLN A 491 26.53 11.99 -7.56
CA GLN A 491 26.76 11.38 -8.86
C GLN A 491 26.09 12.16 -10.01
N LEU A 492 24.81 12.52 -9.88
CA LEU A 492 24.07 13.17 -10.98
C LEU A 492 24.42 14.65 -11.13
N ALA A 493 24.57 15.39 -10.03
CA ALA A 493 24.76 16.83 -10.04
C ALA A 493 26.21 17.23 -10.43
N ARG A 494 26.30 18.14 -11.40
CA ARG A 494 27.54 18.79 -11.81
C ARG A 494 27.93 19.87 -10.79
N PRO A 495 29.21 20.26 -10.68
CA PRO A 495 29.67 21.26 -9.72
C PRO A 495 28.93 22.62 -9.78
N GLN A 496 28.38 22.94 -10.95
CA GLN A 496 27.74 24.23 -11.28
C GLN A 496 26.22 24.19 -11.06
N ASP A 497 25.64 23.01 -10.85
CA ASP A 497 24.22 22.85 -10.58
C ASP A 497 23.86 23.46 -9.22
N ILE A 498 22.63 23.94 -9.08
CA ILE A 498 22.14 24.49 -7.82
C ILE A 498 21.50 23.36 -7.01
N TRP A 499 21.97 23.20 -5.78
CA TRP A 499 21.40 22.32 -4.78
C TRP A 499 20.52 23.15 -3.84
N LEU A 500 19.31 22.63 -3.53
CA LEU A 500 18.37 23.23 -2.61
C LEU A 500 17.90 22.22 -1.56
N HIS A 501 17.68 22.68 -0.33
CA HIS A 501 17.13 21.90 0.77
C HIS A 501 16.48 22.82 1.81
N VAL A 502 15.47 22.32 2.54
CA VAL A 502 14.82 23.10 3.59
C VAL A 502 15.75 23.27 4.78
N LYS A 503 15.82 24.48 5.33
CA LYS A 503 16.73 24.80 6.43
C LYS A 503 16.30 24.09 7.73
N ASP A 504 17.24 23.38 8.36
CA ASP A 504 17.09 22.72 9.67
C ASP A 504 15.92 21.72 9.82
N ILE A 505 15.29 21.34 8.71
CA ILE A 505 14.12 20.47 8.66
C ILE A 505 14.40 19.31 7.70
N PRO A 506 14.01 18.07 8.03
CA PRO A 506 14.10 16.96 7.10
C PRO A 506 13.32 17.23 5.79
N GLY A 507 14.00 17.07 4.65
CA GLY A 507 13.41 17.24 3.33
C GLY A 507 14.19 16.53 2.23
N SER A 508 13.63 16.57 1.02
CA SER A 508 14.27 16.04 -0.17
C SER A 508 15.39 16.95 -0.68
N HIS A 509 16.46 16.37 -1.25
CA HIS A 509 17.44 17.15 -1.98
C HIS A 509 16.88 17.49 -3.36
N VAL A 510 16.94 18.76 -3.74
CA VAL A 510 16.50 19.24 -5.05
C VAL A 510 17.70 19.76 -5.83
N ILE A 511 17.86 19.30 -7.07
CA ILE A 511 18.90 19.76 -8.00
C ILE A 511 18.24 20.47 -9.18
N LEU A 512 18.54 21.75 -9.32
CA LEU A 512 18.23 22.53 -10.52
C LEU A 512 19.45 22.48 -11.45
N LYS A 513 19.28 21.87 -12.64
CA LYS A 513 20.33 21.82 -13.66
C LYS A 513 20.58 23.22 -14.21
N SER A 514 21.84 23.64 -14.15
CA SER A 514 22.28 24.93 -14.70
C SER A 514 23.21 24.64 -15.89
N GLU A 515 22.81 25.07 -17.08
CA GLU A 515 23.63 24.97 -18.30
C GLU A 515 24.66 26.12 -18.37
N ASN A 516 25.38 26.35 -17.26
CA ASN A 516 26.36 27.41 -17.08
C ASN A 516 25.81 28.85 -17.10
N THR A 517 24.47 29.04 -17.08
CA THR A 517 23.80 30.33 -16.90
C THR A 517 23.16 30.42 -15.52
N ARG A 518 23.20 31.62 -14.93
CA ARG A 518 22.56 31.87 -13.63
C ARG A 518 21.04 31.75 -13.82
N PRO A 519 20.37 30.81 -13.13
CA PRO A 519 18.95 30.61 -13.33
C PRO A 519 18.17 31.83 -12.85
N ASP A 520 17.08 32.11 -13.55
CA ASP A 520 16.19 33.21 -13.22
C ASP A 520 15.59 33.02 -11.81
N ARG A 521 15.26 34.13 -11.16
CA ARG A 521 14.71 34.15 -9.81
C ARG A 521 13.37 33.41 -9.73
N GLU A 522 12.58 33.43 -10.80
CA GLU A 522 11.32 32.68 -10.88
C GLU A 522 11.56 31.16 -10.87
N VAL A 523 12.49 30.67 -11.69
CA VAL A 523 12.86 29.24 -11.74
C VAL A 523 13.42 28.78 -10.40
N LEU A 524 14.24 29.61 -9.75
CA LEU A 524 14.78 29.32 -8.43
C LEU A 524 13.69 29.26 -7.36
N ASN A 525 12.69 30.15 -7.43
CA ASN A 525 11.52 30.11 -6.54
C ASN A 525 10.69 28.83 -6.76
N VAL A 526 10.53 28.37 -8.01
CA VAL A 526 9.84 27.09 -8.31
C VAL A 526 10.61 25.92 -7.69
N ALA A 527 11.92 25.85 -7.88
CA ALA A 527 12.74 24.79 -7.29
C ALA A 527 12.70 24.80 -5.75
N ALA A 528 12.72 25.99 -5.14
CA ALA A 528 12.59 26.15 -3.69
C ALA A 528 11.19 25.73 -3.19
N MET A 529 10.14 26.07 -3.92
CA MET A 529 8.76 25.65 -3.61
C MET A 529 8.61 24.13 -3.66
N ILE A 530 9.23 23.47 -4.65
CA ILE A 530 9.29 22.01 -4.74
C ILE A 530 10.04 21.41 -3.54
N ALA A 531 11.18 22.00 -3.15
CA ALA A 531 11.93 21.55 -1.97
C ALA A 531 11.10 21.66 -0.68
N ALA A 532 10.37 22.77 -0.50
CA ALA A 532 9.47 22.97 0.64
C ALA A 532 8.29 22.00 0.64
N PHE A 533 7.71 21.71 -0.54
CA PHE A 533 6.62 20.73 -0.68
C PHE A 533 7.05 19.31 -0.36
N TYR A 534 8.26 18.89 -0.78
CA TYR A 534 8.83 17.59 -0.46
C TYR A 534 9.61 17.59 0.87
N SER A 535 9.09 18.29 1.88
CA SER A 535 9.65 18.34 3.23
C SER A 535 8.56 18.22 4.30
N LYS A 536 8.98 18.11 5.56
CA LYS A 536 8.06 18.15 6.71
C LYS A 536 7.25 19.47 6.78
N ALA A 537 7.73 20.54 6.14
CA ALA A 537 7.09 21.86 6.14
C ALA A 537 6.07 22.06 4.99
N ARG A 538 5.60 20.98 4.33
CA ARG A 538 4.66 21.04 3.19
C ARG A 538 3.40 21.88 3.44
N HIS A 539 2.88 21.89 4.67
CA HIS A 539 1.68 22.62 5.05
C HIS A 539 1.97 23.96 5.76
N SER A 540 3.23 24.36 5.82
CA SER A 540 3.66 25.61 6.45
C SER A 540 3.74 26.73 5.42
N SER A 541 3.41 27.95 5.83
CA SER A 541 3.67 29.15 5.05
C SER A 541 5.07 29.69 5.33
N ASN A 542 5.66 30.39 4.36
CA ASN A 542 6.93 31.11 4.51
C ASN A 542 8.10 30.23 4.99
N VAL A 543 8.29 29.08 4.33
CA VAL A 543 9.30 28.07 4.65
C VAL A 543 10.70 28.52 4.18
N PRO A 544 11.72 28.48 5.05
CA PRO A 544 13.09 28.80 4.68
C PRO A 544 13.75 27.65 3.91
N VAL A 545 14.23 27.93 2.70
CA VAL A 545 14.91 26.98 1.81
C VAL A 545 16.30 27.51 1.51
N ASP A 546 17.32 26.75 1.89
CA ASP A 546 18.71 27.06 1.58
C ASP A 546 19.04 26.58 0.16
N TYR A 547 19.78 27.40 -0.58
CA TYR A 547 20.33 27.02 -1.87
C TYR A 547 21.80 27.42 -1.99
N THR A 548 22.59 26.56 -2.65
CA THR A 548 24.01 26.80 -2.94
C THR A 548 24.42 26.05 -4.21
N LEU A 549 25.62 26.30 -4.71
CA LEU A 549 26.19 25.49 -5.78
C LEU A 549 26.61 24.12 -5.24
N LYS A 550 26.36 23.06 -6.00
CA LYS A 550 26.71 21.69 -5.60
C LYS A 550 28.18 21.53 -5.19
N LYS A 551 29.11 22.29 -5.80
CA LYS A 551 30.54 22.26 -5.40
C LYS A 551 30.81 22.61 -3.93
N TYR A 552 29.89 23.32 -3.28
CA TYR A 552 29.98 23.66 -1.85
C TYR A 552 29.25 22.65 -0.95
N VAL A 553 28.68 21.59 -1.53
CA VAL A 553 28.00 20.51 -0.80
C VAL A 553 28.93 19.30 -0.74
N LYS A 554 29.19 18.79 0.47
CA LYS A 554 30.08 17.64 0.70
C LYS A 554 29.43 16.64 1.64
N LYS A 555 29.73 15.36 1.47
CA LYS A 555 29.32 14.30 2.39
C LYS A 555 30.49 13.94 3.31
N PRO A 556 30.35 14.08 4.65
CA PRO A 556 31.38 13.65 5.58
C PRO A 556 31.61 12.14 5.53
N LYS A 557 32.87 11.70 5.73
CA LYS A 557 33.22 10.27 5.71
C LYS A 557 32.51 9.54 6.86
N GLY A 558 31.78 8.48 6.54
CA GLY A 558 31.01 7.69 7.51
C GLY A 558 29.66 8.29 7.93
N ALA A 559 29.24 9.41 7.34
CA ALA A 559 27.91 9.96 7.59
C ALA A 559 26.80 9.05 7.04
N LYS A 560 25.63 9.11 7.67
CA LYS A 560 24.42 8.40 7.21
C LYS A 560 24.06 8.82 5.78
N PRO A 561 23.39 7.95 5.00
CA PRO A 561 22.84 8.34 3.70
C PRO A 561 21.98 9.61 3.78
N GLY A 562 22.06 10.48 2.77
CA GLY A 562 21.36 11.76 2.70
C GLY A 562 21.99 12.89 3.52
N MET A 563 22.87 12.60 4.49
CA MET A 563 23.51 13.63 5.30
C MET A 563 24.61 14.35 4.51
N VAL A 564 24.45 15.66 4.34
CA VAL A 564 25.43 16.54 3.69
C VAL A 564 25.74 17.74 4.57
N ILE A 565 26.94 18.29 4.39
CA ILE A 565 27.34 19.60 4.90
C ILE A 565 27.45 20.55 3.71
N TYR A 566 27.04 21.80 3.91
CA TYR A 566 27.03 22.79 2.85
C TYR A 566 27.44 24.17 3.37
N GLU A 567 28.20 24.88 2.55
CA GLU A 567 28.73 26.21 2.84
C GLU A 567 28.26 27.21 1.75
N ASN A 568 28.46 28.50 2.00
CA ASN A 568 28.15 29.58 1.05
C ASN A 568 26.70 29.55 0.51
N HIS A 569 25.75 29.26 1.40
CA HIS A 569 24.33 29.19 1.05
C HIS A 569 23.64 30.55 1.16
N LYS A 570 22.51 30.66 0.46
CA LYS A 570 21.54 31.74 0.61
C LYS A 570 20.19 31.13 0.93
N THR A 571 19.35 31.84 1.68
CA THR A 571 18.03 31.36 2.08
C THR A 571 16.94 32.10 1.31
N LEU A 572 15.99 31.36 0.74
CA LEU A 572 14.74 31.86 0.16
C LEU A 572 13.58 31.50 1.07
N TYR A 573 12.56 32.35 1.10
CA TYR A 573 11.33 32.05 1.81
C TYR A 573 10.22 31.80 0.79
N VAL A 574 9.60 30.63 0.88
CA VAL A 574 8.58 30.19 -0.09
C VAL A 574 7.40 29.57 0.62
N THR A 575 6.22 29.67 0.02
CA THR A 575 5.02 28.94 0.46
C THR A 575 4.75 27.84 -0.56
N PRO A 576 4.67 26.56 -0.15
CA PRO A 576 4.32 25.46 -1.05
C PRO A 576 2.93 25.66 -1.68
N ASP A 577 2.84 25.59 -3.01
CA ASP A 577 1.57 25.55 -3.74
C ASP A 577 1.46 24.23 -4.50
N GLU A 578 0.58 23.36 -4.00
CA GLU A 578 0.35 22.03 -4.56
C GLU A 578 -0.22 22.07 -5.98
N LYS A 579 -1.08 23.05 -6.31
CA LYS A 579 -1.69 23.14 -7.64
C LYS A 579 -0.63 23.47 -8.69
N LYS A 580 0.26 24.41 -8.37
CA LYS A 580 1.35 24.84 -9.25
C LYS A 580 2.43 23.77 -9.42
N ILE A 581 2.71 22.98 -8.39
CA ILE A 581 3.67 21.86 -8.49
C ILE A 581 3.11 20.74 -9.35
N ASN A 582 1.83 20.40 -9.17
CA ASN A 582 1.19 19.33 -9.95
C ASN A 582 1.06 19.69 -11.44
N SER A 583 0.92 20.97 -11.80
CA SER A 583 0.90 21.40 -13.21
C SER A 583 2.27 21.33 -13.90
N LEU A 584 3.37 21.34 -13.14
CA LEU A 584 4.75 21.27 -13.65
C LEU A 584 5.29 19.84 -13.75
N ALA A 585 4.56 18.87 -13.22
CA ALA A 585 4.91 17.46 -13.31
C ALA A 585 4.69 16.97 -14.74
N LYS A 586 5.74 16.38 -15.35
CA LYS A 586 5.54 15.62 -16.60
C LYS A 586 4.63 14.42 -16.32
N PRO A 587 3.81 13.97 -17.29
CA PRO A 587 3.01 12.75 -17.15
C PRO A 587 3.82 11.52 -16.73
N GLU A 588 5.11 11.46 -17.09
CA GLU A 588 6.03 10.37 -16.71
C GLU A 588 6.42 10.37 -15.21
N SER A 589 6.18 11.46 -14.45
CA SER A 589 6.48 11.53 -13.01
C SER A 589 5.26 11.38 -12.09
N LEU A 590 4.03 11.28 -12.62
CA LEU A 590 2.80 11.10 -11.83
C LEU A 590 1.96 9.82 -12.10
N THR A 591 2.19 9.03 -13.16
CA THR A 591 1.74 7.60 -13.36
C THR A 591 1.89 7.24 -14.85
N PRO A 592 2.08 5.97 -15.29
CA PRO A 592 2.46 4.71 -14.61
C PRO A 592 3.96 4.36 -14.68
#